data_AF-A0A5C2SAJ2-F1
#
_entry.id   AF-A0A5C2SAJ2-F1
#
_cell.length_a   1.000
_cell.length_b   1.000
_cell.length_c   1.000
_cell.angle_alpha   90.00
_cell.angle_beta   90.00
_cell.angle_gamma   90.00
#
_symmetry.space_group_name_H-M   'P 1'
#
loop_
_entity.id
_entity.type
_entity.pdbx_description
1 polymer ?
#
loop_
_entity_poly.entity_id
_entity_poly.type
_entity_poly.pdbx_seq_one_letter_code
_entity_poly.pdbx_strand_id
1 'polypeptide(L)'
;MPTVLKRLTGPPTCPIVVVQYKDEFRGVGHEADLHWALVVITDRTTLSGPSFQAYAQKRRLRRPRAQYEYETQWYTRHAPASLFDVSATVRSLCLGGVQVGSVRAADVGKLVEYLASHPPVPSYQGWSSRDYVLELLELL
;
A
#
# COMPACT_ATOMS: atom_id res chain seq x y z
N MET A 1 12.33 31.22 -25.78
CA MET A 1 11.57 30.08 -26.33
C MET A 1 10.90 29.23 -25.24
N PRO A 2 9.72 29.60 -24.70
CA PRO A 2 9.06 28.81 -23.65
C PRO A 2 7.73 28.14 -24.06
N THR A 3 7.20 28.39 -25.25
CA THR A 3 5.80 28.07 -25.60
C THR A 3 5.58 26.65 -26.13
N VAL A 4 6.61 25.99 -26.67
CA VAL A 4 6.50 24.63 -27.23
C VAL A 4 6.51 23.56 -26.14
N LEU A 5 7.31 23.73 -25.08
CA LEU A 5 7.35 22.79 -23.95
C LEU A 5 6.02 22.74 -23.17
N LYS A 6 5.32 23.88 -23.04
CA LYS A 6 3.98 23.93 -22.43
C LYS A 6 2.91 23.16 -23.20
N ARG A 7 3.13 22.91 -24.50
CA ARG A 7 2.19 22.14 -25.35
C ARG A 7 2.47 20.63 -25.35
N LEU A 8 3.65 20.21 -24.89
CA LEU A 8 4.03 18.80 -24.81
C LEU A 8 3.68 18.17 -23.45
N THR A 9 3.45 19.00 -22.43
CA THR A 9 2.97 18.53 -21.14
C THR A 9 1.47 18.31 -21.23
N GLY A 10 1.07 17.04 -21.37
CA GLY A 10 -0.30 16.62 -21.08
C GLY A 10 -0.73 17.03 -19.66
N PRO A 11 -2.00 16.84 -19.29
CA PRO A 11 -2.47 17.17 -17.95
C PRO A 11 -1.56 16.51 -16.90
N PRO A 12 -1.24 17.21 -15.79
CA PRO A 12 -0.35 16.68 -14.77
C PRO A 12 -0.89 15.35 -14.25
N THR A 13 -0.01 14.34 -14.24
CA THR A 13 -0.32 12.99 -13.74
C THR A 13 0.54 12.65 -12.52
N CYS A 14 -0.07 11.88 -11.61
CA CYS A 14 0.55 11.30 -10.43
C CYS A 14 0.75 9.80 -10.67
N PRO A 15 1.96 9.25 -10.45
CA PRO A 15 2.19 7.82 -10.64
C PRO A 15 1.54 7.02 -9.51
N ILE A 16 1.00 5.86 -9.89
CA ILE A 16 0.50 4.84 -8.97
C ILE A 16 1.61 3.79 -8.85
N VAL A 17 2.05 3.54 -7.62
CA VAL A 17 3.22 2.73 -7.31
C VAL A 17 2.82 1.62 -6.35
N VAL A 18 3.21 0.39 -6.68
CA VAL A 18 3.19 -0.74 -5.75
C VAL A 18 4.53 -0.80 -5.06
N VAL A 19 4.53 -0.87 -3.74
CA VAL A 19 5.73 -0.73 -2.92
C VAL A 19 5.82 -1.91 -1.97
N GLN A 20 7.04 -2.43 -1.81
CA GLN A 20 7.33 -3.52 -0.90
C GLN A 20 8.22 -3.03 0.26
N TYR A 21 7.86 -3.45 1.47
CA TYR A 21 8.55 -3.10 2.70
C TYR A 21 9.03 -4.36 3.42
N LYS A 22 10.17 -4.22 4.08
CA LYS A 22 10.69 -5.24 4.99
C LYS A 22 9.83 -5.30 6.26
N ASP A 23 9.52 -6.50 6.73
CA ASP A 23 8.97 -6.75 8.07
C ASP A 23 10.13 -6.87 9.09
N GLU A 24 9.94 -6.37 10.31
CA GLU A 24 11.00 -6.15 11.33
C GLU A 24 11.91 -7.35 11.58
N PHE A 25 11.40 -8.55 11.37
CA PHE A 25 12.08 -9.80 11.71
C PHE A 25 12.30 -10.71 10.49
N ARG A 26 11.91 -10.30 9.29
CA ARG A 26 11.88 -11.16 8.09
C ARG A 26 12.39 -10.41 6.87
N GLY A 27 13.43 -10.96 6.24
CA GLY A 27 14.10 -10.41 5.05
C GLY A 27 14.09 -11.40 3.89
N VAL A 28 15.14 -11.40 3.08
CA VAL A 28 15.34 -12.33 1.95
C VAL A 28 15.10 -13.79 2.40
N GLY A 29 14.29 -14.54 1.65
CA GLY A 29 13.82 -15.89 1.99
C GLY A 29 12.46 -15.95 2.69
N HIS A 30 11.86 -14.79 3.01
CA HIS A 30 10.53 -14.65 3.59
C HIS A 30 9.66 -13.68 2.78
N GLU A 31 9.77 -13.73 1.45
CA GLU A 31 9.10 -12.81 0.52
C GLU A 31 7.57 -12.83 0.67
N ALA A 32 7.02 -13.97 1.07
CA ALA A 32 5.59 -14.14 1.37
C ALA A 32 5.13 -13.36 2.60
N ASP A 33 6.04 -12.97 3.50
CA ASP A 33 5.76 -12.22 4.73
C ASP A 33 6.06 -10.72 4.58
N LEU A 34 6.57 -10.28 3.41
CA LEU A 34 6.86 -8.87 3.16
C LEU A 34 5.56 -8.06 3.10
N HIS A 35 5.63 -6.81 3.55
CA HIS A 35 4.47 -5.92 3.56
C HIS A 35 4.36 -5.17 2.24
N TRP A 36 3.16 -5.14 1.66
CA TRP A 36 2.89 -4.46 0.41
C TRP A 36 1.95 -3.26 0.63
N ALA A 37 2.18 -2.21 -0.15
CA ALA A 37 1.34 -1.02 -0.18
C ALA A 37 1.12 -0.54 -1.61
N LEU A 38 -0.03 0.07 -1.85
CA LEU A 38 -0.28 0.88 -3.03
C LEU A 38 -0.17 2.36 -2.64
N VAL A 39 0.61 3.14 -3.38
CA VAL A 39 0.84 4.57 -3.09
C VAL A 39 0.65 5.39 -4.35
N VAL A 40 -0.12 6.46 -4.25
CA VAL A 40 -0.24 7.48 -5.31
C VAL A 40 0.72 8.61 -4.97
N ILE A 41 1.78 8.80 -5.76
CA ILE A 41 2.79 9.83 -5.48
C ILE A 41 2.26 11.18 -5.94
N THR A 42 1.82 11.99 -4.97
CA THR A 42 1.36 13.37 -5.20
C THR A 42 2.50 14.37 -5.03
N ASP A 43 3.48 14.07 -4.17
CA ASP A 43 4.70 14.85 -4.00
C ASP A 43 5.92 14.02 -4.44
N ARG A 44 6.53 14.43 -5.56
CA ARG A 44 7.72 13.76 -6.11
C ARG A 44 9.00 14.07 -5.33
N THR A 45 9.03 15.15 -4.55
CA THR A 45 10.23 15.53 -3.79
C THR A 45 10.42 14.63 -2.59
N THR A 46 9.34 14.33 -1.89
CA THR A 46 9.33 13.45 -0.71
C THR A 46 8.90 12.02 -1.04
N LEU A 47 8.59 11.73 -2.30
CA LEU A 47 7.96 10.49 -2.77
C LEU A 47 6.79 10.10 -1.86
N SER A 48 5.85 11.04 -1.67
CA SER A 48 4.74 10.86 -0.75
C SER A 48 3.38 11.09 -1.41
N GLY A 49 2.37 10.54 -0.76
CA GLY A 49 0.98 10.77 -1.10
C GLY A 49 0.06 9.72 -0.48
N PRO A 50 -1.21 9.65 -0.91
CA PRO A 50 -2.16 8.69 -0.39
C PRO A 50 -1.64 7.25 -0.50
N SER A 51 -1.72 6.52 0.60
CA SER A 51 -1.31 5.11 0.67
C SER A 51 -2.48 4.21 1.07
N PHE A 52 -2.49 2.99 0.53
CA PHE A 52 -3.49 1.95 0.78
C PHE A 52 -2.77 0.69 1.23
N GLN A 53 -3.09 0.26 2.45
CA GLN A 53 -2.31 -0.74 3.16
C GLN A 53 -3.22 -1.57 4.04
N ALA A 54 -2.94 -2.86 4.10
CA ALA A 54 -3.58 -3.79 5.00
C ALA A 54 -2.56 -4.34 6.00
N TYR A 55 -2.86 -4.25 7.30
CA TYR A 55 -2.02 -4.80 8.35
C TYR A 55 -2.78 -5.88 9.12
N ALA A 56 -2.11 -7.01 9.34
CA ALA A 56 -2.61 -8.11 10.14
C ALA A 56 -2.17 -7.95 11.60
N GLN A 57 -3.14 -7.89 12.52
CA GLN A 57 -2.88 -8.06 13.95
C GLN A 57 -3.33 -9.45 14.37
N LYS A 58 -2.38 -10.25 14.88
CA LYS A 58 -2.69 -11.57 15.46
C LYS A 58 -3.17 -11.38 16.89
N ARG A 59 -4.44 -11.61 17.15
CA ARG A 59 -5.02 -11.62 18.50
C ARG A 59 -5.02 -13.05 19.04
N ARG A 60 -4.50 -13.23 20.25
CA ARG A 60 -4.57 -14.53 20.95
C ARG A 60 -6.00 -14.75 21.45
N LEU A 61 -6.62 -15.85 21.04
CA LEU A 61 -7.86 -16.31 21.65
C LEU A 61 -7.52 -17.02 22.98
N ARG A 62 -8.08 -16.54 24.09
CA ARG A 62 -8.01 -17.27 25.37
C ARG A 62 -8.99 -18.43 25.32
N ARG A 63 -8.53 -19.62 24.93
CA ARG A 63 -9.29 -20.87 25.16
C ARG A 63 -8.72 -21.65 26.35
N PRO A 64 -9.54 -22.38 27.13
CA PRO A 64 -9.11 -23.07 28.36
C PRO A 64 -8.22 -24.29 28.15
N ARG A 65 -8.02 -24.75 26.91
CA ARG A 65 -7.16 -25.89 26.57
C ARG A 65 -6.17 -25.48 25.48
N ALA A 66 -4.90 -25.78 25.73
CA ALA A 66 -3.71 -25.27 25.07
C ALA A 66 -3.59 -25.61 23.56
N GLN A 67 -4.37 -24.93 22.74
CA GLN A 67 -4.07 -24.74 21.32
C GLN A 67 -4.15 -23.24 21.06
N TYR A 68 -3.00 -22.62 20.78
CA TYR A 68 -2.93 -21.21 20.45
C TYR A 68 -3.60 -20.97 19.10
N GLU A 69 -4.91 -20.75 19.11
CA GLU A 69 -5.64 -20.21 17.96
C GLU A 69 -5.38 -18.71 17.89
N TYR A 70 -4.82 -18.25 16.78
CA TYR A 70 -4.64 -16.84 16.47
C TYR A 70 -5.75 -16.40 15.52
N GLU A 71 -6.51 -15.40 15.93
CA GLU A 71 -7.40 -14.70 15.01
C GLU A 71 -6.62 -13.56 14.35
N THR A 72 -6.65 -13.48 13.03
CA THR A 72 -6.01 -12.38 12.30
C THR A 72 -7.05 -11.32 12.00
N GLN A 73 -6.91 -10.14 12.61
CA GLN A 73 -7.72 -8.98 12.30
C GLN A 73 -6.97 -8.07 11.33
N TRP A 74 -7.64 -7.63 10.27
CA TRP A 74 -7.06 -6.79 9.24
C TRP A 74 -7.51 -5.35 9.40
N TYR A 75 -6.55 -4.43 9.36
CA TYR A 75 -6.78 -3.00 9.49
C TYR A 75 -6.30 -2.26 8.26
N THR A 76 -7.06 -1.24 7.86
CA THR A 76 -6.65 -0.28 6.84
C THR A 76 -5.87 0.87 7.44
N ARG A 77 -4.82 1.29 6.74
CA ARG A 77 -4.18 2.58 6.99
C ARG A 77 -4.20 3.40 5.72
N HIS A 78 -5.22 4.24 5.60
CA HIS A 78 -5.31 5.27 4.55
C HIS A 78 -4.80 6.59 5.11
N ALA A 79 -3.55 6.90 4.85
CA ALA A 79 -2.95 8.18 5.20
C ALA A 79 -1.93 8.59 4.14
N PRO A 80 -1.69 9.90 3.96
CA PRO A 80 -0.50 10.35 3.26
C PRO A 80 0.73 9.73 3.92
N ALA A 81 1.55 9.05 3.12
CA ALA A 81 2.78 8.46 3.58
C ALA A 81 3.88 8.70 2.54
N SER A 82 5.08 9.04 3.01
CA SER A 82 6.27 8.98 2.17
C SER A 82 6.70 7.53 2.04
N LEU A 83 7.20 7.11 0.87
CA LEU A 83 7.82 5.80 0.68
C LEU A 83 8.89 5.48 1.73
N PHE A 84 9.45 6.49 2.41
CA PHE A 84 10.48 6.31 3.45
C PHE A 84 9.92 6.12 4.87
N ASP A 85 8.64 6.45 5.12
CA ASP A 85 8.04 6.55 6.48
C ASP A 85 6.82 5.63 6.69
N VAL A 86 6.66 4.60 5.86
CA VAL A 86 5.46 3.77 5.87
C VAL A 86 5.52 2.63 6.90
N SER A 87 5.72 2.96 8.18
CA SER A 87 5.21 2.16 9.30
C SER A 87 5.36 2.92 10.62
N ALA A 88 4.30 2.92 11.45
CA ALA A 88 4.32 3.59 12.76
C ALA A 88 5.14 2.85 13.82
N THR A 89 5.54 1.59 13.55
CA THR A 89 6.26 0.74 14.50
C THR A 89 7.68 0.44 14.08
N VAL A 90 8.03 0.62 12.79
CA VAL A 90 9.25 0.11 12.20
C VAL A 90 10.00 1.22 11.49
N ARG A 91 11.31 1.36 11.73
CA ARG A 91 12.23 1.98 10.77
C ARG A 91 12.28 1.09 9.51
N SER A 92 11.21 1.07 8.72
CA SER A 92 11.07 0.17 7.58
C SER A 92 11.83 0.73 6.39
N LEU A 93 12.83 -0.02 5.92
CA LEU A 93 13.53 0.27 4.69
C LEU A 93 12.63 -0.21 3.54
N CYS A 94 12.01 0.73 2.83
CA CYS A 94 11.40 0.44 1.53
C CYS A 94 12.39 -0.37 0.68
N LEU A 95 11.97 -1.55 0.23
CA LEU A 95 12.80 -2.43 -0.60
C LEU A 95 12.77 -2.03 -2.07
N GLY A 96 11.81 -1.17 -2.43
CA GLY A 96 11.60 -0.66 -3.77
C GLY A 96 10.12 -0.61 -4.10
N GLY A 97 9.81 0.05 -5.21
CA GLY A 97 8.46 0.10 -5.74
C GLY A 97 8.48 0.14 -7.26
N VAL A 98 7.40 -0.36 -7.86
CA VAL A 98 7.19 -0.37 -9.30
C VAL A 98 6.01 0.52 -9.61
N GLN A 99 6.19 1.44 -10.56
CA GLN A 99 5.07 2.19 -11.11
C GLN A 99 4.23 1.26 -11.98
N VAL A 100 2.96 1.11 -11.63
CA VAL A 100 2.00 0.24 -12.32
C VAL A 100 1.00 1.04 -13.16
N GLY A 101 0.91 2.36 -12.94
CA GLY A 101 0.00 3.22 -13.67
C GLY A 101 0.20 4.69 -13.36
N SER A 102 -0.73 5.51 -13.82
CA SER A 102 -0.77 6.94 -13.50
C SER A 102 -2.20 7.45 -13.52
N VAL A 103 -2.53 8.35 -12.60
CA VAL A 103 -3.83 9.03 -12.52
C VAL A 103 -3.64 10.52 -12.79
N ARG A 104 -4.63 11.18 -13.41
CA ARG A 104 -4.59 12.65 -13.53
C ARG A 104 -4.63 13.26 -12.13
N ALA A 105 -3.84 14.30 -11.89
CA ALA A 105 -3.77 14.96 -10.58
C ALA A 105 -5.16 15.42 -10.09
N ALA A 106 -6.03 15.85 -11.01
CA ALA A 106 -7.40 16.27 -10.71
C ALA A 106 -8.33 15.11 -10.26
N ASP A 107 -8.01 13.86 -10.58
CA ASP A 107 -8.83 12.69 -10.25
C ASP A 107 -8.27 11.88 -9.06
N VAL A 108 -7.16 12.30 -8.46
CA VAL A 108 -6.56 11.62 -7.29
C VAL A 108 -7.58 11.48 -6.16
N GLY A 109 -8.35 12.52 -5.84
CA GLY A 109 -9.35 12.47 -4.78
C GLY A 109 -10.42 11.41 -5.03
N LYS A 110 -10.95 11.34 -6.25
CA LYS A 110 -11.95 10.33 -6.65
C LYS A 110 -11.39 8.92 -6.56
N LEU A 111 -10.15 8.73 -7.03
CA LEU A 111 -9.47 7.45 -6.93
C LEU A 111 -9.29 7.03 -5.46
N VAL A 112 -8.91 7.97 -4.60
CA VAL A 112 -8.71 7.70 -3.17
C VAL A 112 -10.02 7.27 -2.51
N GLU A 113 -11.11 8.00 -2.77
CA GLU A 113 -12.44 7.64 -2.27
C GLU A 113 -12.89 6.26 -2.78
N TYR A 114 -12.67 5.98 -4.07
CA TYR A 114 -13.02 4.70 -4.67
C TYR A 114 -12.22 3.54 -4.08
N LEU A 115 -10.90 3.65 -3.95
CA LEU A 115 -10.09 2.58 -3.35
C LEU A 115 -10.38 2.41 -1.85
N ALA A 116 -10.68 3.51 -1.12
CA ALA A 116 -11.06 3.44 0.28
C ALA A 116 -12.40 2.74 0.53
N SER A 117 -13.30 2.70 -0.46
CA SER A 117 -14.55 1.93 -0.37
C SER A 117 -14.36 0.42 -0.54
N HIS A 118 -13.13 -0.04 -0.79
CA HIS A 118 -12.76 -1.46 -0.93
C HIS A 118 -11.79 -1.85 0.19
N PRO A 119 -12.30 -2.05 1.43
CA PRO A 119 -11.47 -2.49 2.54
C PRO A 119 -10.96 -3.94 2.32
N PRO A 120 -9.87 -4.34 2.99
CA PRO A 120 -9.33 -5.69 2.91
C PRO A 120 -10.34 -6.70 3.47
N VAL A 121 -10.78 -7.63 2.63
CA VAL A 121 -11.69 -8.71 3.01
C VAL A 121 -10.99 -10.05 2.73
N PRO A 122 -10.36 -10.66 3.75
CA PRO A 122 -9.68 -11.94 3.57
C PRO A 122 -10.62 -13.00 3.01
N SER A 123 -10.33 -13.47 1.80
CA SER A 123 -11.20 -14.37 1.04
C SER A 123 -10.80 -15.85 1.14
N TYR A 124 -9.57 -16.14 1.61
CA TYR A 124 -9.06 -17.50 1.75
C TYR A 124 -7.97 -17.60 2.84
N GLN A 125 -7.63 -18.84 3.22
CA GLN A 125 -6.58 -19.10 4.21
C GLN A 125 -5.20 -18.74 3.65
N GLY A 126 -4.50 -17.82 4.31
CA GLY A 126 -3.17 -17.36 3.86
C GLY A 126 -3.20 -16.05 3.06
N TRP A 127 -4.37 -15.44 2.89
CA TRP A 127 -4.51 -14.08 2.36
C TRP A 127 -3.60 -13.11 3.14
N SER A 128 -2.96 -12.20 2.41
CA SER A 128 -1.90 -11.31 2.90
C SER A 128 -2.05 -9.88 2.39
N SER A 129 -1.20 -8.95 2.85
CA SER A 129 -1.22 -7.56 2.35
C SER A 129 -0.86 -7.45 0.87
N ARG A 130 -0.12 -8.44 0.32
CA ARG A 130 0.09 -8.54 -1.13
C ARG A 130 -1.22 -8.76 -1.87
N ASP A 131 -2.06 -9.68 -1.39
CA ASP A 131 -3.32 -10.02 -2.03
C ASP A 131 -4.26 -8.82 -2.03
N TYR A 132 -4.31 -8.06 -0.93
CA TYR A 132 -5.01 -6.78 -0.90
C TYR A 132 -4.58 -5.83 -2.01
N VAL A 133 -3.26 -5.64 -2.16
CA VAL A 133 -2.73 -4.73 -3.18
C VAL A 133 -3.08 -5.24 -4.58
N LEU A 134 -2.98 -6.54 -4.83
CA LEU A 134 -3.37 -7.13 -6.13
C LEU A 134 -4.86 -6.95 -6.41
N GLU A 135 -5.73 -7.18 -5.42
CA GLU A 135 -7.18 -6.92 -5.52
C GLU A 135 -7.45 -5.44 -5.85
N LEU A 136 -6.73 -4.50 -5.24
CA LEU A 136 -6.86 -3.08 -5.58
C LEU A 136 -6.37 -2.76 -7.00
N LEU A 137 -5.35 -3.45 -7.50
CA LEU A 137 -4.87 -3.26 -8.88
C LEU A 137 -5.88 -3.71 -9.92
N GLU A 138 -6.67 -4.75 -9.62
CA GLU A 138 -7.75 -5.21 -10.52
C GLU A 138 -8.88 -4.17 -10.65
N LEU A 139 -8.95 -3.19 -9.75
CA LEU A 139 -9.93 -2.10 -9.77
C LEU A 139 -9.46 -0.85 -10.55
N LEU A 140 -8.17 -0.78 -10.93
CA LEU A 140 -7.56 0.36 -11.62
C LEU A 140 -7.69 0.28 -13.14
#